data_AF-A0A0B8Q7N3-F1
#
_entry.id   AF-A0A0B8Q7N3-F1
#
_cell.length_a   1.000
_cell.length_b   1.000
_cell.length_c   1.000
_cell.angle_alpha   90.00
_cell.angle_beta   90.00
_cell.angle_gamma   90.00
#
_symmetry.space_group_name_H-M   'P 1'
#
loop_
_entity.id
_entity.type
_entity.pdbx_description
1 polymer ?
#
loop_
_entity_poly.entity_id
_entity_poly.type
_entity_poly.pdbx_seq_one_letter_code
_entity_poly.pdbx_strand_id
1 'polypeptide(L)'
;MAQPEQTERTVVQLTQMESLEAAKPLMAKYRNLDAVDEAFEKLGGFWENYLETVQVETPDAAMNSMLNVHNPRQCHTTKNWSRYLSLYQLGYGARGIGFRDSSQDTLGVITHMPEEARELIERLLSVQNIDGSAMHQSSHLPWKRMRVTLVKRKTVQITMVTITCGSSLR
;
A
#
# COMPACT_ATOMS: atom_id res chain seq x y z
N MET A 1 -37.61 -23.62 6.42
CA MET A 1 -36.72 -24.73 6.01
C MET A 1 -36.36 -24.49 4.57
N ALA A 2 -35.06 -24.35 4.26
CA ALA A 2 -34.60 -24.33 2.87
C ALA A 2 -34.98 -25.66 2.20
N GLN A 3 -35.36 -25.61 0.92
CA GLN A 3 -35.67 -26.83 0.17
C GLN A 3 -34.39 -27.62 -0.15
N PRO A 4 -34.46 -28.94 -0.35
CA PRO A 4 -33.34 -29.71 -0.89
C PRO A 4 -32.85 -29.05 -2.19
N GLU A 5 -31.53 -28.88 -2.32
CA GLU A 5 -30.84 -28.25 -3.46
C GLU A 5 -30.99 -26.72 -3.61
N GLN A 6 -31.67 -26.05 -2.68
CA GLN A 6 -31.70 -24.59 -2.65
C GLN A 6 -30.34 -24.03 -2.18
N THR A 7 -29.74 -23.16 -2.99
CA THR A 7 -28.55 -22.40 -2.61
C THR A 7 -28.96 -21.02 -2.11
N GLU A 8 -28.47 -20.63 -0.93
CA GLU A 8 -28.61 -19.27 -0.42
C GLU A 8 -27.24 -18.59 -0.35
N ARG A 9 -27.20 -17.31 -0.70
CA ARG A 9 -25.97 -16.50 -0.69
C ARG A 9 -26.10 -15.39 0.32
N THR A 10 -25.12 -15.31 1.21
CA THR A 10 -25.03 -14.27 2.25
C THR A 10 -23.74 -13.47 2.06
N VAL A 11 -23.84 -12.15 2.16
CA VAL A 11 -22.70 -11.23 2.09
C VAL A 11 -22.46 -10.65 3.47
N VAL A 12 -21.24 -10.80 3.97
CA VAL A 12 -20.78 -10.18 5.22
C VAL A 12 -19.80 -9.08 4.84
N GLN A 13 -20.11 -7.84 5.24
CA GLN A 13 -19.27 -6.68 4.94
C GLN A 13 -18.56 -6.19 6.19
N LEU A 14 -17.23 -6.06 6.09
CA LEU A 14 -16.39 -5.36 7.05
C LEU A 14 -15.86 -4.09 6.37
N THR A 15 -15.95 -2.94 7.05
CA THR A 15 -15.61 -1.65 6.45
C THR A 15 -15.07 -0.70 7.51
N GLN A 16 -14.07 0.10 7.13
CA GLN A 16 -13.52 1.18 7.94
C GLN A 16 -13.83 2.52 7.27
N MET A 17 -14.56 3.41 7.96
CA MET A 17 -14.90 4.76 7.50
C MET A 17 -14.84 5.73 8.68
N GLU A 18 -14.76 7.03 8.40
CA GLU A 18 -14.69 8.08 9.42
C GLU A 18 -15.97 8.18 10.28
N SER A 19 -17.12 7.76 9.75
CA SER A 19 -18.39 7.71 10.47
C SER A 19 -19.35 6.69 9.86
N LEU A 20 -20.40 6.34 10.60
CA LEU A 20 -21.48 5.48 10.11
C LEU A 20 -22.22 6.10 8.93
N GLU A 21 -22.48 7.42 8.97
CA GLU A 21 -23.14 8.13 7.86
C GLU A 21 -22.31 8.06 6.58
N ALA A 22 -20.99 8.21 6.68
CA ALA A 22 -20.09 8.05 5.53
C ALA A 22 -20.05 6.61 5.00
N ALA A 23 -20.35 5.61 5.83
CA ALA A 23 -20.38 4.20 5.43
C ALA A 23 -21.68 3.78 4.72
N LYS A 24 -22.81 4.47 4.98
CA LYS A 24 -24.13 4.11 4.43
C LYS A 24 -24.15 3.89 2.91
N PRO A 25 -23.53 4.75 2.07
CA PRO A 25 -23.53 4.51 0.62
C PRO A 25 -22.82 3.21 0.23
N LEU A 26 -21.68 2.90 0.87
CA LEU A 26 -20.93 1.68 0.58
C LEU A 26 -21.66 0.42 1.06
N MET A 27 -22.31 0.52 2.23
CA MET A 27 -23.17 -0.55 2.75
C MET A 27 -24.37 -0.81 1.84
N ALA A 28 -24.99 0.25 1.31
CA ALA A 28 -26.11 0.13 0.39
C ALA A 28 -25.68 -0.53 -0.94
N LYS A 29 -24.50 -0.15 -1.47
CA LYS A 29 -23.95 -0.71 -2.71
C LYS A 29 -23.82 -2.24 -2.64
N TYR A 30 -23.17 -2.77 -1.60
CA TYR A 30 -22.88 -4.20 -1.49
C TYR A 30 -24.00 -5.04 -0.86
N ARG A 31 -25.18 -4.44 -0.63
CA ARG A 31 -26.42 -5.22 -0.45
C ARG A 31 -26.92 -5.83 -1.76
N ASN A 32 -26.50 -5.29 -2.90
CA ASN A 32 -26.75 -5.91 -4.20
C ASN A 32 -25.68 -6.98 -4.46
N LEU A 33 -26.12 -8.23 -4.68
CA LEU A 33 -25.22 -9.35 -4.99
C LEU A 33 -24.49 -9.14 -6.32
N ASP A 34 -25.14 -8.53 -7.31
CA ASP A 34 -24.52 -8.24 -8.61
C ASP A 34 -23.34 -7.26 -8.45
N ALA A 35 -23.45 -6.30 -7.53
CA ALA A 35 -22.37 -5.36 -7.23
C ALA A 35 -21.18 -6.04 -6.52
N VAL A 36 -21.41 -7.16 -5.83
CA VAL A 36 -20.35 -7.98 -5.24
C VAL A 36 -19.65 -8.79 -6.33
N ASP A 37 -20.41 -9.36 -7.26
CA ASP A 37 -19.85 -10.10 -8.40
C ASP A 37 -19.02 -9.19 -9.31
N GLU A 38 -19.55 -8.01 -9.66
CA GLU A 38 -18.82 -7.01 -10.43
C GLU A 38 -17.52 -6.56 -9.72
N ALA A 39 -17.55 -6.40 -8.38
CA ALA A 39 -16.35 -6.04 -7.64
C ALA A 39 -15.33 -7.19 -7.60
N PHE A 40 -15.78 -8.44 -7.52
CA PHE A 40 -14.93 -9.62 -7.57
C PHE A 40 -14.30 -9.81 -8.96
N GLU A 41 -15.06 -9.62 -10.03
CA GLU A 41 -14.56 -9.62 -11.40
C GLU A 41 -13.52 -8.52 -11.64
N LYS A 42 -13.77 -7.30 -11.15
CA LYS A 42 -12.79 -6.20 -11.22
C LYS A 42 -11.50 -6.52 -10.48
N LEU A 43 -11.58 -7.21 -9.34
CA LEU A 43 -10.40 -7.67 -8.61
C LEU A 43 -9.63 -8.73 -9.42
N GLY A 44 -10.34 -9.64 -10.09
CA GLY A 44 -9.75 -10.60 -11.03
C GLY A 44 -9.02 -9.90 -12.17
N GLY A 45 -9.71 -9.00 -12.87
CA GLY A 45 -9.14 -8.22 -13.97
C GLY A 45 -7.96 -7.34 -13.56
N PHE A 46 -7.95 -6.81 -12.32
CA PHE A 46 -6.77 -6.13 -11.79
C PHE A 46 -5.56 -7.07 -11.75
N TRP A 47 -5.72 -8.28 -11.20
CA TRP A 47 -4.62 -9.24 -11.08
C TRP A 47 -4.18 -9.82 -12.42
N GLU A 48 -5.11 -10.04 -13.36
CA GLU A 48 -4.79 -10.43 -14.73
C GLU A 48 -3.90 -9.38 -15.39
N ASN A 49 -4.37 -8.12 -15.45
CA ASN A 49 -3.59 -7.02 -16.02
C ASN A 49 -2.23 -6.84 -15.33
N TYR A 50 -2.18 -6.96 -14.00
CA TYR A 50 -0.93 -6.86 -13.25
C TYR A 50 0.05 -7.96 -13.67
N LEU A 51 -0.37 -9.22 -13.67
CA LEU A 51 0.50 -10.37 -13.93
C LEU A 51 0.89 -10.51 -15.40
N GLU A 52 0.06 -10.06 -16.33
CA GLU A 52 0.34 -10.09 -17.77
C GLU A 52 1.54 -9.21 -18.19
N THR A 53 1.95 -8.26 -17.34
CA THR A 53 3.06 -7.32 -17.63
C THR A 53 4.35 -8.03 -18.01
N VAL A 54 4.67 -9.15 -17.34
CA VAL A 54 5.84 -9.98 -17.64
C VAL A 54 5.41 -11.44 -17.62
N GLN A 55 5.59 -12.12 -18.77
CA GLN A 55 5.35 -13.55 -18.90
C GLN A 55 6.61 -14.25 -19.38
N VAL A 56 6.96 -15.33 -18.71
CA VAL A 56 8.13 -16.15 -18.99
C VAL A 56 7.67 -17.56 -19.33
N GLU A 57 8.22 -18.10 -20.42
CA GLU A 57 8.03 -19.49 -20.81
C GLU A 57 9.38 -20.21 -20.78
N THR A 58 9.45 -21.24 -19.95
CA THR A 58 10.59 -22.16 -19.85
C THR A 58 10.09 -23.61 -19.92
N PRO A 59 10.97 -24.59 -20.16
CA PRO A 59 10.60 -26.00 -20.09
C PRO A 59 10.13 -26.47 -18.70
N ASP A 60 10.37 -25.69 -17.64
CA ASP A 60 9.95 -26.01 -16.27
C ASP A 60 8.67 -25.26 -15.89
N ALA A 61 7.57 -25.99 -15.73
CA ALA A 61 6.27 -25.43 -15.35
C ALA A 61 6.28 -24.78 -13.96
N ALA A 62 7.10 -25.26 -13.02
CA ALA A 62 7.23 -24.66 -11.70
C ALA A 62 7.93 -23.30 -11.77
N MET A 63 8.95 -23.18 -12.63
CA MET A 63 9.63 -21.90 -12.89
C MET A 63 8.66 -20.89 -13.51
N ASN A 64 7.84 -21.32 -14.49
CA ASN A 64 6.84 -20.45 -15.11
C ASN A 64 5.82 -19.97 -14.06
N SER A 65 5.30 -20.86 -13.21
CA SER A 65 4.38 -20.50 -12.13
C SER A 65 4.99 -19.50 -11.14
N MET A 66 6.24 -19.71 -10.74
CA MET A 66 6.95 -18.81 -9.84
C MET A 66 7.16 -17.42 -10.42
N LEU A 67 7.60 -17.34 -11.68
CA LEU A 67 7.92 -16.06 -12.32
C LEU A 67 6.69 -15.29 -12.77
N ASN A 68 5.63 -15.98 -13.22
CA ASN A 68 4.46 -15.34 -13.81
C ASN A 68 3.35 -15.07 -12.78
N VAL A 69 3.37 -15.73 -11.62
CA VAL A 69 2.28 -15.64 -10.63
C VAL A 69 2.78 -15.35 -9.23
N HIS A 70 3.57 -16.25 -8.65
CA HIS A 70 3.86 -16.19 -7.21
C HIS A 70 4.79 -15.05 -6.82
N ASN A 71 5.91 -14.88 -7.54
CA ASN A 71 6.89 -13.85 -7.23
C ASN A 71 6.33 -12.42 -7.46
N PRO A 72 5.67 -12.10 -8.59
CA PRO A 72 5.09 -10.77 -8.77
C PRO A 72 4.02 -10.42 -7.73
N ARG A 73 3.17 -11.38 -7.31
CA ARG A 73 2.20 -11.20 -6.22
C ARG A 73 2.89 -10.93 -4.88
N GLN A 74 3.98 -11.62 -4.60
CA GLN A 74 4.77 -11.40 -3.40
C GLN A 74 5.43 -10.02 -3.41
N CYS A 75 6.03 -9.60 -4.52
CA CYS A 75 6.61 -8.26 -4.68
C CYS A 75 5.56 -7.15 -4.50
N HIS A 76 4.36 -7.31 -5.09
CA HIS A 76 3.24 -6.39 -4.85
C HIS A 76 2.91 -6.29 -3.35
N THR A 77 2.84 -7.43 -2.67
CA THR A 77 2.50 -7.49 -1.24
C THR A 77 3.59 -6.85 -0.38
N THR A 78 4.87 -7.16 -0.61
CA THR A 78 5.98 -6.59 0.18
C THR A 78 6.11 -5.10 -0.05
N LYS A 79 5.89 -4.58 -1.27
CA LYS A 79 5.88 -3.13 -1.50
C LYS A 79 4.78 -2.44 -0.69
N ASN A 80 3.58 -3.02 -0.61
CA ASN A 80 2.44 -2.41 0.07
C ASN A 80 2.49 -2.55 1.60
N TRP A 81 2.94 -3.70 2.10
CA TRP A 81 2.95 -4.02 3.54
C TRP A 81 4.34 -3.91 4.19
N SER A 82 5.38 -3.67 3.39
CA SER A 82 6.78 -3.64 3.82
C SER A 82 7.12 -4.86 4.70
N ARG A 83 7.67 -4.62 5.89
CA ARG A 83 7.87 -5.61 6.96
C ARG A 83 7.00 -5.25 8.16
N TYR A 84 5.81 -4.71 7.92
CA TYR A 84 4.94 -4.17 8.96
C TYR A 84 3.96 -5.20 9.52
N LEU A 85 3.27 -5.95 8.65
CA LEU A 85 2.22 -6.89 9.06
C LEU A 85 2.36 -8.25 8.39
N SER A 86 2.41 -9.30 9.19
CA SER A 86 2.30 -10.70 8.78
C SER A 86 1.86 -11.57 9.96
N LEU A 87 1.67 -12.87 9.76
CA LEU A 87 1.40 -13.80 10.88
C LEU A 87 2.55 -13.85 11.91
N TYR A 88 3.76 -13.42 11.54
CA TYR A 88 4.93 -13.35 12.42
C TYR A 88 5.23 -11.92 12.90
N GLN A 89 4.86 -10.92 12.12
CA GLN A 89 5.07 -9.51 12.45
C GLN A 89 3.75 -8.86 12.85
N LEU A 90 3.63 -8.53 14.12
CA LEU A 90 2.35 -8.21 14.75
C LEU A 90 1.79 -6.80 14.45
N GLY A 91 2.45 -5.98 13.63
CA GLY A 91 2.02 -4.60 13.35
C GLY A 91 2.11 -3.61 14.53
N TYR A 92 2.52 -4.05 15.72
CA TYR A 92 2.62 -3.22 16.93
C TYR A 92 3.93 -2.41 17.06
N GLY A 93 4.86 -2.55 16.11
CA GLY A 93 6.22 -1.99 16.23
C GLY A 93 6.40 -0.60 15.61
N ALA A 94 7.37 0.16 16.15
CA ALA A 94 7.94 1.38 15.59
C ALA A 94 8.66 1.19 14.23
N ARG A 95 8.62 -0.03 13.66
CA ARG A 95 9.20 -0.34 12.35
C ARG A 95 8.38 0.31 11.27
N GLY A 96 8.77 1.53 10.93
CA GLY A 96 8.30 2.27 9.77
C GLY A 96 8.70 1.63 8.44
N ILE A 97 8.51 2.38 7.36
CA ILE A 97 9.09 2.07 6.05
C ILE A 97 10.62 2.14 6.20
N GLY A 98 11.26 0.97 6.14
CA GLY A 98 12.72 0.86 6.21
C GLY A 98 13.36 1.30 4.91
N PHE A 99 14.33 2.22 4.97
CA PHE A 99 14.94 2.79 3.76
C PHE A 99 15.56 1.71 2.87
N ARG A 100 16.30 0.77 3.47
CA ARG A 100 16.91 -0.37 2.77
C ARG A 100 15.86 -1.31 2.20
N ASP A 101 14.89 -1.73 3.03
CA ASP A 101 13.90 -2.73 2.64
C ASP A 101 13.03 -2.22 1.48
N SER A 102 12.59 -0.97 1.55
CA SER A 102 11.77 -0.37 0.50
C SER A 102 12.55 -0.02 -0.78
N SER A 103 13.83 0.34 -0.65
CA SER A 103 14.71 0.43 -1.83
C SER A 103 14.79 -0.92 -2.56
N GLN A 104 14.86 -2.03 -1.83
CA GLN A 104 14.86 -3.38 -2.41
C GLN A 104 13.50 -3.76 -3.01
N ASP A 105 12.41 -3.47 -2.30
CA ASP A 105 11.05 -3.77 -2.78
C ASP A 105 10.75 -3.04 -4.10
N THR A 106 11.30 -1.83 -4.30
CA THR A 106 11.19 -1.06 -5.56
C THR A 106 11.71 -1.85 -6.77
N LEU A 107 12.83 -2.58 -6.63
CA LEU A 107 13.40 -3.38 -7.71
C LEU A 107 12.46 -4.52 -8.15
N GLY A 108 11.67 -5.05 -7.22
CA GLY A 108 10.72 -6.14 -7.47
C GLY A 108 9.44 -5.68 -8.16
N VAL A 109 9.08 -4.39 -8.06
CA VAL A 109 7.82 -3.88 -8.60
C VAL A 109 7.98 -2.89 -9.75
N ILE A 110 9.19 -2.39 -10.04
CA ILE A 110 9.40 -1.32 -11.05
C ILE A 110 8.85 -1.68 -12.44
N THR A 111 8.84 -2.95 -12.80
CA THR A 111 8.29 -3.42 -14.08
C THR A 111 6.76 -3.46 -14.08
N HIS A 112 6.14 -3.88 -12.97
CA HIS A 112 4.68 -4.10 -12.87
C HIS A 112 3.93 -2.85 -12.37
N MET A 113 4.61 -1.96 -11.64
CA MET A 113 4.03 -0.79 -10.97
C MET A 113 4.96 0.43 -11.08
N PRO A 114 5.38 0.85 -12.29
CA PRO A 114 6.42 1.86 -12.46
C PRO A 114 6.09 3.19 -11.77
N GLU A 115 4.82 3.61 -11.78
CA GLU A 115 4.40 4.85 -11.15
C GLU A 115 4.44 4.77 -9.62
N GLU A 116 3.96 3.68 -9.04
CA GLU A 116 4.04 3.48 -7.59
C GLU A 116 5.48 3.25 -7.10
N ALA A 117 6.33 2.66 -7.93
CA ALA A 117 7.77 2.54 -7.68
C ALA A 117 8.42 3.92 -7.68
N ARG A 118 8.08 4.79 -8.64
CA ARG A 118 8.52 6.20 -8.68
C ARG A 118 8.13 6.94 -7.40
N GLU A 119 6.87 6.86 -6.99
CA GLU A 119 6.39 7.49 -5.75
C GLU A 119 7.13 6.98 -4.50
N LEU A 120 7.44 5.68 -4.44
CA LEU A 120 8.20 5.10 -3.34
C LEU A 120 9.64 5.61 -3.32
N ILE A 121 10.30 5.70 -4.47
CA ILE A 121 11.64 6.28 -4.61
C ILE A 121 11.65 7.75 -4.12
N GLU A 122 10.68 8.56 -4.56
CA GLU A 122 10.56 9.96 -4.13
C GLU A 122 10.40 10.08 -2.62
N ARG A 123 9.60 9.19 -2.02
CA ARG A 123 9.44 9.12 -0.57
C ARG A 123 10.75 8.75 0.13
N LEU A 124 11.50 7.80 -0.39
CA LEU A 124 12.80 7.41 0.17
C LEU A 124 13.79 8.58 0.10
N LEU A 125 13.87 9.28 -1.03
CA LEU A 125 14.73 10.45 -1.19
C LEU A 125 14.34 11.61 -0.25
N SER A 126 13.05 11.74 0.10
CA SER A 126 12.59 12.78 1.03
C SER A 126 13.14 12.65 2.46
N VAL A 127 13.63 11.47 2.83
CA VAL A 127 14.22 11.18 4.16
C VAL A 127 15.74 10.98 4.10
N GLN A 128 16.36 11.32 2.97
CA GLN A 128 17.81 11.39 2.80
C GLN A 128 18.32 12.78 3.21
N ASN A 129 19.38 12.81 4.02
CA ASN A 129 20.09 14.00 4.44
C ASN A 129 21.04 14.50 3.34
N ILE A 130 21.44 15.78 3.45
CA ILE A 130 22.34 16.44 2.48
C ILE A 130 23.73 15.76 2.42
N ASP A 131 24.17 15.15 3.52
CA ASP A 131 25.44 14.40 3.60
C ASP A 131 25.36 12.99 2.96
N GLY A 132 24.20 12.62 2.43
CA GLY A 132 23.94 11.33 1.80
C GLY A 132 23.45 10.24 2.76
N SER A 133 23.51 10.45 4.08
CA SER A 133 22.91 9.54 5.06
C SER A 133 21.38 9.56 4.96
N ALA A 134 20.69 8.53 5.45
CA ALA A 134 19.24 8.48 5.42
C ALA A 134 18.67 7.95 6.74
N MET A 135 17.44 8.35 7.05
CA MET A 135 16.71 7.78 8.19
C MET A 135 16.56 6.27 7.99
N HIS A 136 17.01 5.49 8.96
CA HIS A 136 16.95 4.02 8.87
C HIS A 136 15.50 3.54 8.67
N GLN A 137 14.55 4.19 9.33
CA GLN A 137 13.11 3.96 9.23
C GLN A 137 12.36 5.28 9.25
N SER A 138 11.27 5.37 8.48
CA SER A 138 10.39 6.54 8.42
C SER A 138 8.92 6.13 8.62
N SER A 139 8.07 7.02 9.14
CA SER A 139 6.68 6.65 9.47
C SER A 139 5.89 6.25 8.21
N HIS A 140 4.93 5.32 8.34
CA HIS A 140 4.12 4.80 7.23
C HIS A 140 3.08 5.78 6.70
N LEU A 141 2.71 6.81 7.47
CA LEU A 141 1.68 7.75 7.08
C LEU A 141 2.19 8.69 5.96
N PRO A 142 1.36 8.98 4.94
CA PRO A 142 1.75 9.90 3.89
C PRO A 142 2.02 11.29 4.47
N TRP A 143 3.17 11.87 4.14
CA TRP A 143 3.60 13.22 4.53
C TRP A 143 2.75 14.36 3.94
N LYS A 144 1.59 14.05 3.33
CA LYS A 144 0.68 14.98 2.60
C LYS A 144 0.18 16.18 3.44
N ARG A 145 0.61 16.33 4.70
CA ARG A 145 0.30 17.48 5.57
C ARG A 145 1.49 18.33 6.04
N MET A 146 2.73 18.06 5.62
CA MET A 146 3.86 18.96 5.91
C MET A 146 4.15 19.88 4.72
N ARG A 147 3.66 21.13 4.78
CA ARG A 147 4.19 22.21 3.93
C ARG A 147 5.57 22.59 4.45
N VAL A 148 6.63 22.21 3.74
CA VAL A 148 7.95 22.78 3.95
C VAL A 148 7.91 24.22 3.43
N THR A 149 7.72 25.19 4.33
CA THR A 149 7.87 26.60 3.97
C THR A 149 9.35 26.94 4.13
N LEU A 150 10.06 27.04 3.01
CA LEU A 150 11.48 27.42 2.99
C LEU A 150 11.60 28.92 3.30
N VAL A 151 11.67 29.27 4.58
CA VAL A 151 11.94 30.65 5.01
C VAL A 151 13.44 30.88 4.92
N LYS A 152 13.91 31.46 3.81
CA LYS A 152 15.27 32.02 3.73
C LYS A 152 15.31 33.29 4.58
N ARG A 153 16.04 33.27 5.71
CA ARG A 153 16.58 34.50 6.31
C ARG A 153 18.07 34.35 6.58
N LYS A 154 18.80 35.39 6.17
CA LYS A 154 20.23 35.55 6.39
C LYS A 154 20.48 35.73 7.89
N THR A 155 21.59 35.15 8.33
CA THR A 155 22.35 35.46 9.56
C THR A 155 21.95 34.67 10.83
N VAL A 156 22.94 33.90 11.32
CA VAL A 156 23.06 33.21 12.62
C VAL A 156 22.38 31.83 12.75
N GLN A 157 23.22 30.78 12.82
CA GLN A 157 22.86 29.38 13.06
C GLN A 157 22.37 29.16 14.49
N ILE A 158 21.06 29.00 14.67
CA ILE A 158 20.45 28.06 15.64
C ILE A 158 19.16 27.56 14.98
N THR A 159 19.18 26.33 14.45
CA THR A 159 17.98 25.70 13.88
C THR A 159 17.15 25.10 15.01
N MET A 160 16.23 25.88 15.59
CA MET A 160 15.10 25.30 16.32
C MET A 160 14.05 24.87 15.30
N VAL A 161 13.91 23.56 15.10
CA VAL A 161 12.75 22.99 14.41
C VAL A 161 11.61 22.92 15.42
N THR A 162 10.74 23.92 15.43
CA THR A 162 9.51 23.86 16.22
C THR A 162 8.49 23.01 15.48
N ILE A 163 8.20 21.82 16.00
CA ILE A 163 7.15 20.93 15.50
C ILE A 163 5.84 21.33 16.19
N THR A 164 4.98 22.09 15.53
CA THR A 164 3.62 22.31 16.02
C THR A 164 2.68 21.26 15.42
N CYS A 165 2.26 20.30 16.25
CA CYS A 165 1.16 19.39 15.94
C CYS A 165 -0.16 20.16 16.12
N GLY A 166 -0.78 20.60 15.03
CA GLY A 166 -2.09 21.24 15.07
C GLY A 166 -3.19 20.19 15.23
N SER A 167 -3.71 20.02 16.44
CA SER A 167 -5.01 19.40 16.69
C SER A 167 -6.11 20.45 16.49
N SER A 168 -6.67 20.57 15.29
CA SER A 168 -7.97 21.26 15.15
C SER A 168 -9.09 20.29 15.50
N LEU A 169 -9.34 20.16 16.81
CA LEU A 169 -10.70 19.93 17.30
C LEU A 169 -11.41 21.28 17.27
N ARG A 170 -12.25 21.48 16.27
CA ARG A 170 -13.47 22.30 16.28
C ARG A 170 -14.27 22.02 15.03
#